data_AF-G2XTE1-F1
#
_entry.id   AF-G2XTE1-F1
#
_cell.length_a   1.000
_cell.length_b   1.000
_cell.length_c   1.000
_cell.angle_alpha   90.00
_cell.angle_beta   90.00
_cell.angle_gamma   90.00
#
_symmetry.space_group_name_H-M   'P 1'
#
loop_
_entity.id
_entity.type
_entity.pdbx_description
1 polymer ?
#
loop_
_entity_poly.entity_id
_entity_poly.type
_entity_poly.pdbx_seq_one_letter_code
_entity_poly.pdbx_strand_id
1 'polypeptide(L)'
;MSLKLARLPRRPFISLRNSTSKRFETTVTHQPDATSDSRWLGTIKARIGKCIMFGMSREQARDAGKILEVLGRDWRELLAGRHGYLVDKKRAGLSRHKVVWGEMDCMKHVNNVMYVRYAESARVNWAQNYAVHIDPQNQEKWRRMCTPEGYGMIMKSMKTTYLFPMTWPDHISVYHKLAHKPQSKDEFSFKLDVLIVSELHQRAAARCEEDIVTYDYIKGKREGLQPWLLDAFAKTWEEQNAAMNNALRKIKDIEEKVRKLEVDTWDRADAVEDMGTPKKT
;
A
#
# COMPACT_ATOMS: atom_id res chain seq x y z
N MET A 1 -55.09 -20.75 -6.34
CA MET A 1 -54.27 -21.08 -7.52
C MET A 1 -52.87 -21.49 -7.04
N SER A 2 -52.64 -22.80 -6.84
CA SER A 2 -51.32 -23.32 -6.45
C SER A 2 -50.51 -23.65 -7.70
N LEU A 3 -49.42 -22.92 -7.94
CA LEU A 3 -48.43 -23.27 -8.95
C LEU A 3 -47.36 -24.17 -8.31
N LYS A 4 -47.36 -25.45 -8.71
CA LYS A 4 -46.33 -26.44 -8.35
C LYS A 4 -45.06 -26.16 -9.16
N LEU A 5 -43.92 -25.93 -8.49
CA LEU A 5 -42.60 -25.93 -9.12
C LEU A 5 -42.23 -27.36 -9.57
N ALA A 6 -41.76 -27.49 -10.82
CA ALA A 6 -41.26 -28.73 -11.37
C ALA A 6 -39.96 -29.18 -10.68
N ARG A 7 -39.87 -30.46 -10.30
CA ARG A 7 -38.67 -31.07 -9.70
C ARG A 7 -37.59 -31.26 -10.77
N LEU A 8 -36.43 -30.64 -10.59
CA LEU A 8 -35.22 -30.93 -11.36
C LEU A 8 -34.59 -32.27 -10.90
N PRO A 9 -33.99 -33.07 -11.80
CA PRO A 9 -33.41 -34.36 -11.46
C PRO A 9 -32.10 -34.19 -10.66
N ARG A 10 -32.02 -34.86 -9.50
CA ARG A 10 -30.79 -35.00 -8.72
C ARG A 10 -29.93 -36.09 -9.35
N ARG A 11 -28.81 -35.73 -9.99
CA ARG A 11 -27.73 -36.69 -10.28
C ARG A 11 -26.77 -36.75 -9.09
N PRO A 12 -26.33 -37.93 -8.64
CA PRO A 12 -25.36 -38.05 -7.56
C PRO A 12 -23.96 -37.65 -8.06
N PHE A 13 -23.23 -36.89 -7.23
CA PHE A 13 -21.82 -36.60 -7.42
C PHE A 13 -21.02 -37.91 -7.27
N ILE A 14 -20.43 -38.41 -8.36
CA ILE A 14 -19.47 -39.51 -8.33
C ILE A 14 -18.09 -38.90 -8.09
N SER A 15 -17.50 -39.23 -6.94
CA SER A 15 -16.11 -38.92 -6.58
C SER A 15 -15.17 -39.81 -7.41
N LEU A 16 -14.42 -39.20 -8.32
CA LEU A 16 -13.24 -39.82 -8.92
C LEU A 16 -12.05 -39.61 -7.98
N ARG A 17 -11.67 -40.68 -7.27
CA ARG A 17 -10.39 -40.79 -6.57
C ARG A 17 -9.28 -40.87 -7.61
N ASN A 18 -8.42 -39.86 -7.68
CA ASN A 18 -7.09 -40.00 -8.26
C ASN A 18 -6.03 -40.01 -7.15
N SER A 19 -5.42 -41.18 -7.01
CA SER A 19 -4.17 -41.41 -6.30
C SER A 19 -3.03 -41.16 -7.27
N THR A 20 -2.12 -40.24 -6.96
CA THR A 20 -0.66 -40.47 -6.81
C THR A 20 0.16 -39.17 -6.87
N SER A 21 1.00 -39.03 -5.85
CA SER A 21 2.37 -38.48 -5.83
C SER A 21 2.64 -37.12 -6.49
N LYS A 22 3.06 -36.14 -5.67
CA LYS A 22 4.40 -35.56 -5.82
C LYS A 22 4.85 -34.83 -4.55
N ARG A 23 5.96 -35.34 -4.02
CA ARG A 23 6.87 -34.74 -3.05
C ARG A 23 7.48 -33.48 -3.67
N PHE A 24 7.30 -32.34 -3.01
CA PHE A 24 8.24 -31.21 -3.01
C PHE A 24 8.14 -30.52 -1.65
N GLU A 25 8.95 -31.00 -0.70
CA GLU A 25 9.35 -30.23 0.46
C GLU A 25 10.44 -29.26 0.04
N THR A 26 10.07 -27.99 -0.05
CA THR A 26 10.85 -26.78 0.26
C THR A 26 9.89 -25.63 -0.06
N THR A 27 9.69 -24.64 0.79
CA THR A 27 10.58 -23.47 0.83
C THR A 27 10.18 -22.63 2.04
N VAL A 28 11.18 -22.31 2.86
CA VAL A 28 11.29 -21.16 3.78
C VAL A 28 10.01 -20.79 4.54
N THR A 29 9.99 -21.18 5.81
CA THR A 29 9.19 -20.55 6.87
C THR A 29 9.34 -19.03 6.75
N HIS A 30 8.34 -18.36 6.21
CA HIS A 30 8.22 -16.92 6.31
C HIS A 30 7.96 -16.62 7.78
N GLN A 31 9.03 -16.37 8.54
CA GLN A 31 8.87 -15.72 9.83
C GLN A 31 8.15 -14.39 9.56
N PRO A 32 7.05 -14.08 10.26
CA PRO A 32 6.51 -12.74 10.20
C PRO A 32 7.52 -11.85 10.92
N ASP A 33 8.34 -11.14 10.15
CA ASP A 33 9.21 -10.12 10.69
C ASP A 33 8.39 -9.19 11.59
N ALA A 34 8.85 -9.03 12.83
CA ALA A 34 8.33 -8.10 13.82
C ALA A 34 8.48 -6.61 13.42
N THR A 35 8.72 -6.31 12.14
CA THR A 35 8.74 -4.99 11.52
C THR A 35 7.46 -4.68 10.74
N SER A 36 6.52 -5.64 10.68
CA SER A 36 5.19 -5.55 10.06
C SER A 36 4.15 -4.84 10.95
N ASP A 37 4.51 -3.77 11.66
CA ASP A 37 3.52 -3.09 12.50
C ASP A 37 2.67 -2.14 11.65
N SER A 38 1.62 -2.67 11.03
CA SER A 38 0.58 -1.89 10.34
C SER A 38 -0.06 -0.80 11.22
N ARG A 39 0.21 -0.84 12.52
CA ARG A 39 -0.26 0.11 13.54
C ARG A 39 0.83 1.06 14.02
N TRP A 40 2.08 0.98 13.53
CA TRP A 40 3.21 1.78 13.99
C TRP A 40 2.87 3.26 14.19
N LEU A 41 2.22 3.89 13.21
CA LEU A 41 1.84 5.30 13.28
C LEU A 41 0.86 5.57 14.44
N GLY A 42 -0.11 4.69 14.64
CA GLY A 42 -1.04 4.75 15.77
C GLY A 42 -0.34 4.52 17.10
N THR A 43 0.57 3.55 17.16
CA THR A 43 1.39 3.25 18.34
C THR A 43 2.24 4.45 18.76
N ILE A 44 2.93 5.09 17.81
CA ILE A 44 3.74 6.29 18.08
C ILE A 44 2.89 7.45 18.60
N LYS A 45 1.72 7.70 18.00
CA LYS A 45 0.79 8.72 18.48
C LYS A 45 0.30 8.43 19.90
N ALA A 46 0.00 7.17 20.20
CA ALA A 46 -0.43 6.76 21.54
C ALA A 46 0.69 6.96 22.58
N ARG A 47 1.94 6.63 22.23
CA ARG A 47 3.12 6.87 23.08
C ARG A 47 3.29 8.35 23.42
N ILE A 48 3.22 9.23 22.41
CA ILE A 48 3.26 10.68 22.63
C ILE A 48 2.06 11.13 23.48
N GLY A 49 0.87 10.62 23.19
CA GLY A 49 -0.34 10.91 23.96
C GLY A 49 -0.20 10.57 25.45
N LYS A 50 0.46 9.45 25.78
CA LYS A 50 0.78 9.09 27.17
C LYS A 50 1.66 10.14 27.84
N CYS A 51 2.71 10.62 27.17
CA CYS A 51 3.54 11.70 27.69
C CYS A 51 2.72 12.98 27.95
N ILE A 52 1.82 13.33 27.03
CA ILE A 52 0.94 14.51 27.19
C ILE A 52 0.02 14.35 28.41
N MET A 53 -0.62 13.19 28.56
CA MET A 53 -1.56 12.93 29.67
C MET A 53 -0.87 12.94 31.03
N PHE A 54 0.37 12.46 31.11
CA PHE A 54 1.13 12.44 32.36
C PHE A 54 1.54 13.85 32.83
N GLY A 55 1.69 14.79 31.89
CA GLY A 55 2.18 16.15 32.14
C GLY A 55 3.54 16.39 31.49
N MET A 56 3.62 17.45 30.67
CA MET A 56 4.84 17.84 29.96
C MET A 56 5.22 19.27 30.30
N SER A 57 6.53 19.54 30.39
CA SER A 57 7.04 20.90 30.43
C SER A 57 6.76 21.62 29.10
N ARG A 58 6.85 22.96 29.09
CA ARG A 58 6.68 23.76 27.87
C ARG A 58 7.66 23.37 26.76
N GLU A 59 8.90 23.00 27.12
CA GLU A 59 9.91 22.57 26.16
C GLU A 59 9.57 21.20 25.57
N GLN A 60 9.21 20.24 26.42
CA GLN A 60 8.81 18.90 25.99
C GLN A 60 7.56 18.96 25.10
N ALA A 61 6.56 19.77 25.46
CA ALA A 61 5.35 19.96 24.66
C ALA A 61 5.68 20.55 23.28
N ARG A 62 6.65 21.46 23.19
CA ARG A 62 7.14 22.00 21.91
C ARG A 62 7.79 20.91 21.06
N ASP A 63 8.59 20.04 21.67
CA ASP A 63 9.25 18.94 20.95
C ASP A 63 8.27 17.87 20.50
N ALA A 64 7.30 17.49 21.35
CA ALA A 64 6.19 16.63 20.94
C ALA A 64 5.40 17.22 19.77
N GLY A 65 5.14 18.53 19.80
CA GLY A 65 4.49 19.26 18.70
C GLY A 65 5.24 19.10 17.37
N LYS A 66 6.57 19.24 17.37
CA LYS A 66 7.39 19.04 16.16
C LYS A 66 7.29 17.61 15.62
N ILE A 67 7.28 16.62 16.50
CA ILE A 67 7.13 15.21 16.10
C ILE A 67 5.74 15.00 15.49
N LEU A 68 4.69 15.47 16.16
CA LEU A 68 3.30 15.35 15.69
C LEU A 68 3.07 16.06 14.35
N GLU A 69 3.75 17.19 14.11
CA GLU A 69 3.72 17.88 12.82
C GLU A 69 4.29 16.99 11.70
N VAL A 70 5.45 16.37 11.91
CA VAL A 70 6.04 15.43 10.96
C VAL A 70 5.12 14.24 10.74
N LEU A 71 4.56 13.65 11.81
CA LEU A 71 3.61 12.55 11.71
C LEU A 71 2.34 12.96 10.97
N GLY A 72 1.85 14.19 11.12
CA GLY A 72 0.64 14.66 10.44
C GLY A 72 0.88 14.92 8.94
N ARG A 73 2.03 15.51 8.60
CA ARG A 73 2.37 15.92 7.24
C ARG A 73 2.90 14.75 6.40
N ASP A 74 3.81 13.95 6.96
CA ASP A 74 4.63 12.98 6.22
C ASP A 74 4.15 11.52 6.41
N TRP A 75 3.00 11.27 7.04
CA TRP A 75 2.56 9.90 7.36
C TRP A 75 2.54 8.95 6.17
N ARG A 76 2.24 9.41 4.95
CA ARG A 76 2.25 8.57 3.74
C ARG A 76 3.65 8.06 3.44
N GLU A 77 4.65 8.93 3.55
CA GLU A 77 6.06 8.59 3.34
C GLU A 77 6.53 7.64 4.46
N LEU A 78 6.14 7.91 5.71
CA LEU A 78 6.48 7.03 6.83
C LEU A 78 5.82 5.65 6.69
N LEU A 79 4.54 5.58 6.28
CA LEU A 79 3.79 4.33 6.17
C LEU A 79 4.14 3.52 4.93
N ALA A 80 4.16 4.16 3.76
CA ALA A 80 4.34 3.49 2.47
C ALA A 80 5.80 3.60 1.99
N GLY A 81 6.42 4.77 2.16
CA GLY A 81 7.83 4.99 1.79
C GLY A 81 8.78 4.01 2.49
N ARG A 82 8.53 3.61 3.75
CA ARG A 82 9.32 2.57 4.44
C ARG A 82 9.36 1.20 3.75
N HIS A 83 8.48 0.98 2.78
CA HIS A 83 8.43 -0.23 1.95
C HIS A 83 8.84 0.05 0.49
N GLY A 84 9.37 1.23 0.20
CA GLY A 84 9.83 1.67 -1.12
C GLY A 84 8.74 2.23 -2.02
N TYR A 85 7.53 2.53 -1.51
CA TYR A 85 6.51 3.19 -2.33
C TYR A 85 6.80 4.69 -2.49
N LEU A 86 6.59 5.19 -3.70
CA LEU A 86 6.79 6.59 -4.03
C LEU A 86 5.45 7.31 -3.93
N VAL A 87 5.32 8.17 -2.91
CA VAL A 87 4.02 8.69 -2.45
C VAL A 87 3.68 10.09 -2.93
N ASP A 88 4.58 10.72 -3.70
CA ASP A 88 4.32 12.04 -4.28
C ASP A 88 3.07 12.02 -5.17
N LYS A 89 2.37 13.16 -5.29
CA LYS A 89 1.15 13.26 -6.11
C LYS A 89 1.39 12.89 -7.57
N LYS A 90 2.60 13.14 -8.10
CA LYS A 90 2.99 12.77 -9.47
C LYS A 90 3.35 11.28 -9.61
N ARG A 91 3.38 10.52 -8.51
CA ARG A 91 3.67 9.08 -8.48
C ARG A 91 2.48 8.23 -8.06
N ALA A 92 1.62 8.76 -7.20
CA ALA A 92 0.42 8.09 -6.74
C ALA A 92 -0.54 7.80 -7.92
N GLY A 93 -0.96 6.54 -8.05
CA GLY A 93 -1.96 6.17 -9.05
C GLY A 93 -3.35 6.72 -8.69
N LEU A 94 -3.67 6.77 -7.40
CA LEU A 94 -4.81 7.51 -6.88
C LEU A 94 -4.35 8.28 -5.66
N SER A 95 -4.66 9.58 -5.59
CA SER A 95 -4.36 10.43 -4.44
C SER A 95 -5.66 10.94 -3.85
N ARG A 96 -5.95 10.56 -2.61
CA ARG A 96 -7.18 10.93 -1.88
C ARG A 96 -8.44 10.73 -2.73
N HIS A 97 -8.54 9.59 -3.39
CA HIS A 97 -9.75 9.19 -4.10
C HIS A 97 -10.87 8.93 -3.09
N LYS A 98 -12.06 9.49 -3.33
CA LYS A 98 -13.19 9.33 -2.42
C LYS A 98 -13.68 7.88 -2.45
N VAL A 99 -13.84 7.28 -1.27
CA VAL A 99 -14.71 6.11 -1.14
C VAL A 99 -16.13 6.61 -1.29
N VAL A 100 -16.92 5.96 -2.12
CA VAL A 100 -18.32 6.27 -2.38
C VAL A 100 -19.20 5.29 -1.60
N TRP A 101 -20.30 5.79 -1.03
CA TRP A 101 -21.21 4.98 -0.20
C TRP A 101 -21.69 3.69 -0.89
N GLY A 102 -21.98 3.75 -2.20
CA GLY A 102 -22.43 2.59 -3.00
C GLY A 102 -21.38 1.51 -3.25
N GLU A 103 -20.14 1.69 -2.79
CA GLU A 103 -19.07 0.69 -2.87
C GLU A 103 -19.09 -0.28 -1.68
N MET A 104 -19.93 0.00 -0.68
CA MET A 104 -20.15 -0.88 0.47
C MET A 104 -21.18 -1.96 0.15
N ASP A 105 -21.04 -3.13 0.78
CA ASP A 105 -22.01 -4.21 0.69
C ASP A 105 -22.81 -4.41 1.99
N CYS A 106 -23.64 -5.46 2.04
CA CYS A 106 -24.48 -5.77 3.19
C CYS A 106 -23.70 -6.08 4.49
N MET A 107 -22.38 -6.32 4.39
CA MET A 107 -21.49 -6.53 5.54
C MET A 107 -20.98 -5.21 6.13
N LYS A 108 -21.45 -4.05 5.64
CA LYS A 108 -21.18 -2.71 6.17
C LYS A 108 -19.72 -2.26 6.05
N HIS A 109 -19.01 -2.73 5.02
CA HIS A 109 -17.70 -2.23 4.62
C HIS A 109 -17.60 -2.21 3.10
N VAL A 110 -16.55 -1.56 2.57
CA VAL A 110 -16.25 -1.57 1.14
C VAL A 110 -16.13 -3.01 0.67
N ASN A 111 -16.83 -3.35 -0.41
CA ASN A 111 -16.83 -4.69 -0.98
C ASN A 111 -15.43 -5.06 -1.47
N ASN A 112 -15.06 -6.33 -1.33
CA ASN A 112 -13.72 -6.83 -1.67
C ASN A 112 -13.34 -6.57 -3.14
N VAL A 113 -14.28 -6.69 -4.08
CA VAL A 113 -14.05 -6.44 -5.52
C VAL A 113 -13.61 -5.00 -5.78
N MET A 114 -14.04 -4.04 -4.96
CA MET A 114 -13.71 -2.63 -5.16
C MET A 114 -12.22 -2.34 -4.99
N TYR A 115 -11.52 -3.08 -4.11
CA TYR A 115 -10.07 -2.94 -3.96
C TYR A 115 -9.31 -3.28 -5.25
N VAL A 116 -9.78 -4.30 -5.98
CA VAL A 116 -9.23 -4.67 -7.30
C VAL A 116 -9.47 -3.55 -8.31
N ARG A 117 -10.67 -2.95 -8.32
CA ARG A 117 -11.00 -1.82 -9.21
C ARG A 117 -10.17 -0.57 -8.90
N TYR A 118 -9.88 -0.31 -7.62
CA TYR A 118 -9.00 0.79 -7.22
C TYR A 118 -7.58 0.57 -7.72
N ALA A 119 -7.03 -0.63 -7.56
CA ALA A 119 -5.70 -0.96 -8.06
C ALA A 119 -5.62 -0.84 -9.59
N GLU A 120 -6.63 -1.36 -10.31
CA GLU A 120 -6.72 -1.23 -11.76
C GLU A 120 -6.71 0.23 -12.24
N SER A 121 -7.59 1.06 -11.68
CA SER A 121 -7.66 2.49 -12.02
C SER A 121 -6.34 3.21 -11.67
N ALA A 122 -5.76 2.87 -10.52
CA ALA A 122 -4.49 3.42 -10.08
C ALA A 122 -3.32 2.99 -10.98
N ARG A 123 -3.31 1.78 -11.55
CA ARG A 123 -2.29 1.32 -12.50
C ARG A 123 -2.35 2.11 -13.81
N VAL A 124 -3.55 2.39 -14.32
CA VAL A 124 -3.71 3.22 -15.53
C VAL A 124 -3.17 4.63 -15.27
N ASN A 125 -3.54 5.23 -14.14
CA ASN A 125 -3.03 6.54 -13.75
C ASN A 125 -1.51 6.52 -13.48
N TRP A 126 -0.97 5.42 -12.95
CA TRP A 126 0.47 5.23 -12.78
C TRP A 126 1.19 5.31 -14.14
N ALA A 127 0.69 4.61 -15.17
CA ALA A 127 1.27 4.72 -16.52
C ALA A 127 1.13 6.13 -17.12
N GLN A 128 -0.01 6.80 -16.91
CA GLN A 128 -0.20 8.19 -17.32
C GLN A 128 0.76 9.15 -16.59
N ASN A 129 1.01 8.93 -15.31
CA ASN A 129 1.97 9.71 -14.54
C ASN A 129 3.40 9.57 -15.10
N TYR A 130 3.78 8.38 -15.58
CA TYR A 130 5.05 8.26 -16.32
C TYR A 130 5.06 9.14 -17.56
N ALA A 131 3.99 9.05 -18.36
CA ALA A 131 3.86 9.81 -19.59
C ALA A 131 3.97 11.33 -19.39
N VAL A 132 3.42 11.85 -18.29
CA VAL A 132 3.33 13.30 -18.05
C VAL A 132 4.48 13.84 -17.19
N HIS A 133 4.98 13.07 -16.21
CA HIS A 133 5.83 13.61 -15.15
C HIS A 133 7.20 12.92 -15.00
N ILE A 134 7.34 11.64 -15.36
CA ILE A 134 8.52 10.85 -15.00
C ILE A 134 9.42 10.61 -16.21
N ASP A 135 8.81 10.31 -17.35
CA ASP A 135 9.46 10.02 -18.63
C ASP A 135 8.69 10.66 -19.80
N PRO A 136 8.65 12.01 -19.86
CA PRO A 136 7.93 12.72 -20.91
C PRO A 136 8.53 12.51 -22.31
N GLN A 137 9.80 12.08 -22.40
CA GLN A 137 10.45 11.78 -23.69
C GLN A 137 9.79 10.56 -24.39
N ASN A 138 9.25 9.62 -23.61
CA ASN A 138 8.48 8.48 -24.13
C ASN A 138 6.98 8.60 -23.84
N GLN A 139 6.46 9.83 -23.70
CA GLN A 139 5.06 10.10 -23.33
C GLN A 139 4.05 9.25 -24.11
N GLU A 140 4.15 9.24 -25.45
CA GLU A 140 3.19 8.52 -26.29
C GLU A 140 3.24 7.01 -26.07
N LYS A 141 4.43 6.45 -25.83
CA LYS A 141 4.60 5.03 -25.54
C LYS A 141 3.93 4.67 -24.22
N TRP A 142 4.14 5.49 -23.18
CA TRP A 142 3.48 5.31 -21.89
C TRP A 142 1.95 5.43 -21.97
N ARG A 143 1.42 6.36 -22.78
CA ARG A 143 -0.04 6.49 -22.98
C ARG A 143 -0.63 5.25 -23.65
N ARG A 144 0.05 4.72 -24.67
CA ARG A 144 -0.40 3.52 -25.40
C ARG A 144 -0.33 2.24 -24.58
N MET A 145 0.48 2.19 -23.52
CA MET A 145 0.60 1.01 -22.66
C MET A 145 -0.74 0.53 -22.07
N CYS A 146 -1.72 1.43 -21.95
CA CYS A 146 -3.07 1.14 -21.46
C CYS A 146 -4.12 1.08 -22.58
N THR A 147 -3.71 0.86 -23.83
CA THR A 147 -4.58 0.79 -25.01
C THR A 147 -4.26 -0.47 -25.83
N PRO A 148 -5.15 -0.92 -26.72
CA PRO A 148 -4.85 -2.00 -27.66
C PRO A 148 -4.03 -1.55 -28.89
N GLU A 149 -3.49 -0.32 -28.92
CA GLU A 149 -2.87 0.28 -30.12
C GLU A 149 -1.34 0.02 -30.23
N GLY A 150 -0.94 -1.26 -30.21
CA GLY A 150 0.46 -1.67 -30.40
C GLY A 150 1.07 -2.30 -29.15
N TYR A 151 2.16 -1.73 -28.62
CA TYR A 151 2.82 -2.28 -27.42
C TYR A 151 2.08 -1.85 -26.15
N GLY A 152 1.59 -2.83 -25.38
CA GLY A 152 0.84 -2.55 -24.17
C GLY A 152 0.91 -3.64 -23.11
N MET A 153 0.17 -3.40 -22.03
CA MET A 153 0.15 -4.24 -20.85
C MET A 153 -1.08 -5.15 -20.85
N ILE A 154 -0.90 -6.39 -20.39
CA ILE A 154 -1.98 -7.33 -20.06
C ILE A 154 -1.78 -7.81 -18.63
N MET A 155 -2.83 -7.73 -17.82
CA MET A 155 -2.83 -8.32 -16.48
C MET A 155 -2.83 -9.85 -16.58
N LYS A 156 -1.75 -10.50 -16.16
CA LYS A 156 -1.65 -11.97 -16.16
C LYS A 156 -2.22 -12.57 -14.88
N SER A 157 -1.91 -11.98 -13.73
CA SER A 157 -2.52 -12.38 -12.46
C SER A 157 -2.48 -11.25 -11.45
N MET A 158 -3.44 -11.28 -10.54
CA MET A 158 -3.52 -10.36 -9.42
C MET A 158 -3.89 -11.11 -8.15
N LYS A 159 -3.18 -10.83 -7.07
CA LYS A 159 -3.47 -11.38 -5.73
C LYS A 159 -3.69 -10.22 -4.77
N THR A 160 -4.79 -10.25 -4.03
CA THR A 160 -5.13 -9.20 -3.05
C THR A 160 -5.18 -9.76 -1.64
N THR A 161 -4.49 -9.09 -0.72
CA THR A 161 -4.56 -9.34 0.72
C THR A 161 -5.31 -8.18 1.38
N TYR A 162 -6.47 -8.47 1.97
CA TYR A 162 -7.31 -7.50 2.67
C TYR A 162 -6.86 -7.37 4.12
N LEU A 163 -6.56 -6.14 4.58
CA LEU A 163 -5.93 -5.88 5.87
C LEU A 163 -6.84 -5.09 6.83
N PHE A 164 -7.65 -4.18 6.30
CA PHE A 164 -8.53 -3.33 7.10
C PHE A 164 -9.85 -3.07 6.36
N PRO A 165 -11.01 -3.39 6.96
CA PRO A 165 -12.32 -3.20 6.33
C PRO A 165 -12.71 -1.72 6.34
N MET A 166 -12.37 -1.00 5.26
CA MET A 166 -12.73 0.42 5.12
C MET A 166 -14.24 0.61 5.04
N THR A 167 -14.71 1.77 5.49
CA THR A 167 -16.12 2.16 5.43
C THR A 167 -16.23 3.55 4.82
N TRP A 168 -17.41 3.90 4.32
CA TRP A 168 -17.73 5.28 4.01
C TRP A 168 -18.13 6.03 5.30
N PRO A 169 -17.75 7.31 5.48
CA PRO A 169 -16.89 8.12 4.60
C PRO A 169 -15.40 7.88 4.83
N ASP A 170 -14.62 7.75 3.74
CA ASP A 170 -13.15 7.71 3.76
C ASP A 170 -12.60 8.20 2.41
N HIS A 171 -11.29 8.42 2.33
CA HIS A 171 -10.56 8.54 1.08
C HIS A 171 -9.46 7.48 1.05
N ILE A 172 -9.10 7.02 -0.15
CA ILE A 172 -7.97 6.14 -0.36
C ILE A 172 -6.85 6.84 -1.11
N SER A 173 -5.63 6.42 -0.85
CA SER A 173 -4.53 6.65 -1.78
C SER A 173 -3.95 5.29 -2.19
N VAL A 174 -3.56 5.17 -3.45
CA VAL A 174 -3.08 3.92 -4.03
C VAL A 174 -1.72 4.16 -4.69
N TYR A 175 -0.73 3.40 -4.25
CA TYR A 175 0.65 3.49 -4.70
C TYR A 175 1.10 2.19 -5.34
N HIS A 176 1.88 2.31 -6.40
CA HIS A 176 2.53 1.18 -7.05
C HIS A 176 4.04 1.29 -6.86
N LYS A 177 4.71 0.14 -6.78
CA LYS A 177 6.16 0.03 -6.88
C LYS A 177 6.52 -1.21 -7.70
N LEU A 178 7.69 -1.18 -8.34
CA LEU A 178 8.31 -2.39 -8.87
C LEU A 178 8.60 -3.35 -7.71
N ALA A 179 8.24 -4.62 -7.86
CA ALA A 179 8.53 -5.65 -6.87
C ALA A 179 10.01 -6.10 -6.92
N HIS A 180 10.62 -6.06 -8.11
CA HIS A 180 12.05 -6.32 -8.34
C HIS A 180 12.56 -5.43 -9.48
N LYS A 181 13.88 -5.21 -9.52
CA LYS A 181 14.52 -4.59 -10.69
C LYS A 181 14.47 -5.60 -11.84
N PRO A 182 13.94 -5.24 -13.02
CA PRO A 182 14.04 -6.09 -14.20
C PRO A 182 15.51 -6.38 -14.51
N GLN A 183 15.83 -7.62 -14.85
CA GLN A 183 17.20 -8.11 -15.00
C GLN A 183 17.66 -8.11 -16.46
N SER A 184 16.76 -8.34 -17.42
CA SER A 184 17.12 -8.35 -18.84
C SER A 184 16.00 -7.92 -19.79
N LYS A 185 16.38 -7.72 -21.07
CA LYS A 185 15.47 -7.47 -22.20
C LYS A 185 14.64 -8.70 -22.60
N ASP A 186 15.03 -9.88 -22.12
CA ASP A 186 14.37 -11.16 -22.43
C ASP A 186 13.18 -11.44 -21.52
N GLU A 187 12.96 -10.60 -20.51
CA GLU A 187 11.74 -10.64 -19.71
C GLU A 187 10.55 -10.15 -20.55
N PHE A 188 9.42 -10.85 -20.41
CA PHE A 188 8.15 -10.50 -21.05
C PHE A 188 7.10 -10.01 -20.05
N SER A 189 7.48 -9.89 -18.78
CA SER A 189 6.59 -9.54 -17.69
C SER A 189 7.35 -8.82 -16.60
N PHE A 190 6.65 -7.96 -15.87
CA PHE A 190 7.17 -7.31 -14.67
C PHE A 190 6.09 -7.35 -13.59
N LYS A 191 6.52 -7.21 -12.33
CA LYS A 191 5.61 -7.26 -11.18
C LYS A 191 5.51 -5.93 -10.47
N LEU A 192 4.28 -5.52 -10.18
CA LEU A 192 3.99 -4.36 -9.36
C LEU A 192 3.42 -4.81 -8.01
N ASP A 193 3.99 -4.29 -6.92
CA ASP A 193 3.32 -4.32 -5.62
C ASP A 193 2.46 -3.06 -5.51
N VAL A 194 1.25 -3.22 -4.99
CA VAL A 194 0.27 -2.16 -4.81
C VAL A 194 -0.08 -2.03 -3.33
N LEU A 195 -0.07 -0.80 -2.83
CA LEU A 195 -0.54 -0.47 -1.49
C LEU A 195 -1.74 0.46 -1.57
N ILE A 196 -2.87 0.00 -1.04
CA ILE A 196 -4.08 0.80 -0.85
C ILE A 196 -4.11 1.23 0.61
N VAL A 197 -4.12 2.54 0.87
CA VAL A 197 -4.16 3.09 2.23
C VAL A 197 -5.46 3.83 2.48
N SER A 198 -6.02 3.65 3.68
CA SER A 198 -7.07 4.51 4.21
C SER A 198 -6.44 5.82 4.68
N GLU A 199 -7.00 6.93 4.22
CA GLU A 199 -6.58 8.29 4.60
C GLU A 199 -7.12 8.69 5.96
N LEU A 200 -8.36 8.31 6.29
CA LEU A 200 -8.98 8.57 7.58
C LEU A 200 -8.25 7.84 8.71
N HIS A 201 -7.96 6.55 8.51
CA HIS A 201 -7.33 5.71 9.52
C HIS A 201 -5.80 5.67 9.40
N GLN A 202 -5.24 6.27 8.36
CA GLN A 202 -3.80 6.38 8.10
C GLN A 202 -3.07 5.04 8.20
N ARG A 203 -3.65 3.99 7.61
CA ARG A 203 -3.11 2.63 7.63
C ARG A 203 -3.38 1.89 6.33
N ALA A 204 -2.62 0.83 6.09
CA ALA A 204 -2.83 -0.06 4.95
C ALA A 204 -4.21 -0.74 5.03
N ALA A 205 -4.98 -0.62 3.95
CA ALA A 205 -6.30 -1.24 3.79
C ALA A 205 -6.22 -2.55 3.02
N ALA A 206 -5.39 -2.60 1.96
CA ALA A 206 -5.08 -3.81 1.24
C ALA A 206 -3.69 -3.72 0.59
N ARG A 207 -3.14 -4.89 0.27
CA ARG A 207 -1.96 -5.05 -0.58
C ARG A 207 -2.34 -5.88 -1.80
N CYS A 208 -1.88 -5.49 -2.97
CA CYS A 208 -2.03 -6.29 -4.17
C CYS A 208 -0.66 -6.61 -4.78
N GLU A 209 -0.55 -7.79 -5.38
CA GLU A 209 0.58 -8.22 -6.19
C GLU A 209 0.06 -8.41 -7.61
N GLU A 210 0.63 -7.68 -8.57
CA GLU A 210 0.23 -7.68 -9.97
C GLU A 210 1.35 -8.24 -10.85
N ASP A 211 1.07 -9.31 -11.60
CA ASP A 211 1.95 -9.85 -12.64
C ASP A 211 1.44 -9.34 -14.00
N ILE A 212 2.25 -8.50 -14.66
CA ILE A 212 1.86 -7.80 -15.88
C ILE A 212 2.75 -8.28 -17.01
N VAL A 213 2.15 -8.72 -18.10
CA VAL A 213 2.84 -9.15 -19.33
C VAL A 213 2.80 -8.01 -20.34
N THR A 214 3.90 -7.83 -21.06
CA THR A 214 3.99 -6.92 -22.21
C THR A 214 3.64 -7.64 -23.50
N TYR A 215 2.83 -7.00 -24.32
CA TYR A 215 2.20 -7.61 -25.49
C TYR A 215 2.18 -6.63 -26.66
N ASP A 216 2.45 -7.14 -27.86
CA ASP A 216 2.22 -6.42 -29.10
C ASP A 216 0.85 -6.83 -29.66
N TYR A 217 -0.12 -5.92 -29.53
CA TYR A 217 -1.50 -6.11 -29.97
C TYR A 217 -1.66 -6.14 -31.50
N ILE A 218 -0.69 -5.60 -32.25
CA ILE A 218 -0.70 -5.65 -33.73
C ILE A 218 -0.19 -7.02 -34.19
N LYS A 219 0.91 -7.50 -33.61
CA LYS A 219 1.48 -8.82 -33.94
C LYS A 219 0.76 -9.99 -33.26
N GLY A 220 -0.09 -9.72 -32.27
CA GLY A 220 -0.80 -10.75 -31.52
C GLY A 220 0.12 -11.68 -30.72
N LYS A 221 1.21 -11.15 -30.15
CA LYS A 221 2.16 -11.96 -29.36
C LYS A 221 2.78 -11.19 -28.20
N ARG A 222 3.29 -11.93 -27.21
CA ARG A 222 4.11 -11.35 -26.13
C ARG A 222 5.34 -10.69 -26.73
N GLU A 223 5.68 -9.52 -26.22
CA GLU A 223 6.86 -8.76 -26.63
C GLU A 223 7.70 -8.45 -25.39
N GLY A 224 9.03 -8.56 -25.51
CA GLY A 224 9.95 -8.35 -24.38
C GLY A 224 9.94 -6.91 -23.89
N LEU A 225 10.45 -6.69 -22.68
CA LEU A 225 10.56 -5.35 -22.10
C LEU A 225 11.44 -4.46 -22.98
N GLN A 226 10.82 -3.44 -23.59
CA GLN A 226 11.55 -2.53 -24.49
C GLN A 226 12.59 -1.67 -23.73
N PRO A 227 13.69 -1.26 -24.39
CA PRO A 227 14.78 -0.53 -23.73
C PRO A 227 14.34 0.72 -22.96
N TRP A 228 13.47 1.55 -23.54
CA TRP A 228 12.96 2.76 -22.88
C TRP A 228 12.20 2.46 -21.58
N LEU A 229 11.50 1.32 -21.52
CA LEU A 229 10.77 0.89 -20.34
C LEU A 229 11.73 0.39 -19.26
N LEU A 230 12.77 -0.35 -19.66
CA LEU A 230 13.83 -0.81 -18.75
C LEU A 230 14.59 0.36 -18.14
N ASP A 231 14.92 1.39 -18.94
CA ASP A 231 15.60 2.59 -18.45
C ASP A 231 14.75 3.33 -17.40
N ALA A 232 13.44 3.49 -17.69
CA ALA A 232 12.50 4.07 -16.74
C ALA A 232 12.35 3.22 -15.47
N PHE A 233 12.33 1.89 -15.58
CA PHE A 233 12.26 0.97 -14.46
C PHE A 233 13.53 0.98 -13.61
N ALA A 234 14.71 1.06 -14.23
CA ALA A 234 15.98 1.15 -13.52
C ALA A 234 16.04 2.41 -12.65
N LYS A 235 15.69 3.58 -13.22
CA LYS A 235 15.60 4.84 -12.48
C LYS A 235 14.57 4.76 -11.35
N THR A 236 13.40 4.20 -11.64
CA THR A 236 12.33 4.01 -10.63
C THR A 236 12.80 3.16 -9.47
N TRP A 237 13.50 2.06 -9.76
CA TRP A 237 14.02 1.16 -8.74
C TRP A 237 14.98 1.86 -7.79
N GLU A 238 15.88 2.69 -8.31
CA GLU A 238 16.82 3.50 -7.52
C GLU A 238 16.08 4.49 -6.62
N GLU A 239 15.08 5.19 -7.16
CA GLU A 239 14.24 6.12 -6.41
C GLU A 239 13.46 5.43 -5.29
N GLN A 240 12.92 4.23 -5.54
CA GLN A 240 12.23 3.42 -4.51
C GLN A 240 13.16 3.08 -3.34
N ASN A 241 14.40 2.67 -3.64
CA ASN A 241 15.38 2.34 -2.61
C ASN A 241 15.81 3.59 -1.82
N ALA A 242 16.03 4.71 -2.50
CA ALA A 242 16.36 5.98 -1.86
C ALA A 242 15.21 6.47 -0.94
N ALA A 243 13.96 6.39 -1.41
CA ALA A 243 12.79 6.73 -0.61
C ALA A 243 12.63 5.82 0.61
N MET A 244 12.87 4.52 0.45
CA MET A 244 12.85 3.55 1.55
C MET A 244 13.88 3.90 2.64
N ASN A 245 15.13 4.11 2.24
CA ASN A 245 16.19 4.47 3.19
C ASN A 245 15.90 5.79 3.91
N ASN A 246 15.37 6.79 3.19
CA ASN A 246 14.97 8.06 3.78
C ASN A 246 13.82 7.91 4.79
N ALA A 247 12.79 7.15 4.44
CA ALA A 247 11.65 6.89 5.33
C ALA A 247 12.09 6.12 6.59
N LEU A 248 12.92 5.09 6.45
CA LEU A 248 13.44 4.32 7.58
C LEU A 248 14.30 5.18 8.53
N ARG A 249 15.14 6.06 7.98
CA ARG A 249 15.92 7.03 8.76
C ARG A 249 15.02 8.00 9.53
N LYS A 250 13.97 8.52 8.88
CA LYS A 250 12.98 9.40 9.55
C LYS A 250 12.23 8.67 10.66
N ILE A 251 11.81 7.42 10.43
CA ILE A 251 11.17 6.56 11.43
C ILE A 251 12.07 6.39 12.65
N LYS A 252 13.34 6.04 12.44
CA LYS A 252 14.31 5.86 13.51
C LYS A 252 14.49 7.14 14.35
N ASP A 253 14.67 8.28 13.70
CA ASP A 253 14.78 9.59 14.38
C ASP A 253 13.52 9.92 15.19
N ILE A 254 12.33 9.64 14.66
CA ILE A 254 11.08 9.80 15.40
C ILE A 254 11.04 8.88 16.62
N GLU A 255 11.40 7.60 16.46
CA GLU A 255 11.39 6.64 17.57
C GLU A 255 12.35 7.04 18.70
N GLU A 256 13.55 7.50 18.35
CA GLU A 256 14.55 8.00 19.31
C GLU A 256 14.03 9.24 20.05
N LYS A 257 13.44 10.20 19.33
CA LYS A 257 12.86 11.41 19.94
C LYS A 257 11.68 11.10 20.85
N VAL A 258 10.79 10.20 20.43
CA VAL A 258 9.66 9.76 21.26
C VAL A 258 10.17 9.02 22.49
N ARG A 259 11.19 8.16 22.35
CA ARG A 259 11.77 7.46 23.50
C ARG A 259 12.40 8.44 24.49
N LYS A 260 13.11 9.45 24.01
CA LYS A 260 13.64 10.53 24.85
C LYS A 260 12.51 11.24 25.61
N LEU A 261 11.43 11.61 24.91
CA LEU A 261 10.26 12.22 25.55
C LEU A 261 9.67 11.33 26.65
N GLU A 262 9.57 10.02 26.44
CA GLU A 262 9.05 9.09 27.46
C GLU A 262 9.93 9.08 28.71
N VAL A 263 11.25 8.96 28.56
CA VAL A 263 12.21 8.99 29.68
C VAL A 263 12.17 10.32 30.43
N ASP A 264 12.07 11.43 29.70
CA ASP A 264 12.05 12.76 30.30
C ASP A 264 10.70 13.10 30.96
N THR A 265 9.64 12.30 30.74
CA THR A 265 8.28 12.55 31.26
C THR A 265 7.86 11.54 32.31
N TRP A 266 7.43 10.34 31.89
CA TRP A 266 6.79 9.35 32.75
C TRP A 266 7.67 8.13 33.07
N ASP A 267 8.69 7.86 32.24
CA ASP A 267 9.53 6.67 32.35
C ASP A 267 10.87 6.96 33.03
N ARG A 268 10.79 7.57 34.21
CA ARG A 268 11.90 7.83 35.14
C ARG A 268 11.49 7.50 36.57
N ALA A 269 12.45 7.11 37.39
CA ALA A 269 12.20 6.57 38.73
C ALA A 269 11.49 7.56 39.69
N ASP A 270 11.65 8.86 39.44
CA ASP A 270 11.11 9.97 40.21
C ASP A 270 9.88 10.64 39.54
N ALA A 271 9.28 9.99 38.52
CA ALA A 271 8.16 10.56 37.80
C ALA A 271 6.91 10.67 38.72
N VAL A 272 6.40 11.90 38.84
CA VAL A 272 5.12 12.19 39.51
C VAL A 272 4.17 12.77 38.48
N GLU A 273 2.97 12.19 38.39
CA GLU A 273 1.93 12.60 37.45
C GLU A 273 1.42 14.00 37.81
N ASP A 274 1.37 14.90 36.81
CA ASP A 274 0.82 16.24 37.00
C ASP A 274 -0.70 16.20 36.88
N MET A 275 -1.38 16.17 38.02
CA MET A 275 -2.84 16.13 38.09
C MET A 275 -3.51 17.48 37.82
N GLY A 276 -2.75 18.53 37.44
CA GLY A 276 -3.28 19.86 37.16
C GLY A 276 -3.93 20.48 38.39
N THR A 277 -3.15 21.13 39.24
CA THR A 277 -3.72 21.84 40.40
C THR A 277 -4.57 23.02 39.93
N PRO A 278 -5.86 23.12 40.32
CA PRO A 278 -6.67 24.28 39.99
C PRO A 278 -6.07 25.49 40.71
N LYS A 279 -5.51 26.43 39.94
CA LYS A 279 -5.14 27.74 40.47
C LYS A 279 -6.44 28.43 40.89
N LYS A 280 -6.66 28.54 42.21
CA LYS A 280 -7.70 29.40 42.77
C LYS A 280 -7.49 30.81 42.20
N THR A 281 -8.47 31.26 41.42
CA THR A 281 -8.62 32.66 41.02
C THR A 281 -9.26 33.43 42.15
#